data_AF-A0A1V5ZQ37-F1
#
_entry.id   AF-A0A1V5ZQ37-F1
#
_cell.length_a   1.000
_cell.length_b   1.000
_cell.length_c   1.000
_cell.angle_alpha   90.00
_cell.angle_beta   90.00
_cell.angle_gamma   90.00
#
_symmetry.space_group_name_H-M   'P 1'
#
loop_
_entity.id
_entity.type
_entity.pdbx_description
1 polymer ?
#
loop_
_entity_poly.entity_id
_entity_poly.type
_entity_poly.pdbx_seq_one_letter_code
_entity_poly.pdbx_strand_id
1 'polypeptide(L)' 'MGTRCGDIDPAIIPFLIRNMNMSIDEIDEMLNKKSGVLGASGVSADMRDIEEGYLA' A
#
# COMPACT_ATOMS: atom_id res chain seq x y z
N MET A 1 4.29 2.67 7.80
CA MET A 1 5.30 1.63 7.50
C MET A 1 5.76 1.79 6.06
N GLY A 2 6.94 1.29 5.70
CA GLY A 2 7.46 1.42 4.33
C GLY A 2 6.53 0.82 3.26
N THR A 3 6.17 -0.46 3.40
CA THR A 3 5.38 -1.20 2.37
C THR A 3 4.04 -1.76 2.84
N ARG A 4 3.73 -1.65 4.13
CA ARG A 4 2.52 -2.21 4.76
C ARG A 4 1.43 -1.16 4.89
N CYS A 5 0.18 -1.56 4.63
CA CYS A 5 -1.01 -0.71 4.65
C CYS A 5 -1.32 -0.08 6.02
N GLY A 6 -1.07 -0.80 7.12
CA GLY A 6 -1.44 -0.33 8.46
C GLY A 6 -2.92 -0.56 8.73
N ASP A 7 -3.52 0.32 9.53
CA ASP A 7 -4.95 0.24 9.85
C ASP A 7 -5.79 0.63 8.63
N ILE A 8 -6.72 -0.25 8.25
CA ILE A 8 -7.61 -0.08 7.11
C ILE A 8 -9.04 -0.42 7.52
N ASP A 9 -10.02 0.07 6.76
CA ASP A 9 -11.40 -0.37 6.89
C ASP A 9 -11.50 -1.88 6.62
N PRO A 10 -12.00 -2.70 7.56
CA PRO A 10 -12.21 -4.13 7.34
C PRO A 10 -13.08 -4.46 6.12
N ALA A 11 -13.96 -3.54 5.70
CA ALA A 11 -14.80 -3.69 4.51
C ALA A 11 -14.02 -3.61 3.19
N ILE A 12 -12.76 -3.16 3.20
CA ILE A 12 -11.94 -3.06 1.98
C ILE A 12 -11.65 -4.44 1.39
N ILE A 13 -11.38 -5.45 2.22
CA ILE A 13 -11.07 -6.82 1.76
C ILE A 13 -12.24 -7.43 0.97
N PRO A 14 -13.48 -7.48 1.50
CA PRO A 14 -14.60 -8.00 0.72
C PRO A 14 -14.93 -7.15 -0.50
N PHE A 15 -14.70 -5.83 -0.47
CA PHE A 15 -14.85 -4.97 -1.66
C PHE A 15 -13.87 -5.36 -2.76
N LEU A 16 -12.57 -5.51 -2.46
CA LEU A 16 -11.55 -5.89 -3.44
C LEU A 16 -11.85 -7.24 -4.09
N ILE A 17 -12.32 -8.22 -3.31
CA ILE A 17 -12.71 -9.53 -3.82
C ILE A 17 -13.93 -9.43 -4.75
N ARG A 18 -14.99 -8.74 -4.30
CA ARG A 18 -16.30 -8.76 -4.98
C ARG A 18 -16.38 -7.80 -6.16
N ASN A 19 -15.69 -6.67 -6.08
CA ASN A 19 -15.82 -5.57 -7.03
C ASN A 19 -14.58 -5.42 -7.92
N MET A 20 -13.41 -5.86 -7.46
CA MET A 20 -12.17 -5.80 -8.23
C MET A 20 -11.66 -7.17 -8.68
N ASN A 21 -12.39 -8.26 -8.37
CA ASN A 21 -12.05 -9.63 -8.73
C ASN A 21 -10.63 -10.05 -8.32
N MET A 22 -10.11 -9.46 -7.23
CA MET A 22 -8.77 -9.79 -6.72
C MET A 22 -8.81 -11.08 -5.91
N SER A 23 -7.80 -11.92 -6.10
CA SER A 23 -7.54 -13.08 -5.25
C SER A 23 -7.00 -12.67 -3.87
N ILE A 24 -7.11 -13.57 -2.90
CA ILE A 24 -6.55 -13.34 -1.56
C ILE A 24 -5.04 -13.10 -1.61
N ASP A 25 -4.31 -13.83 -2.47
CA ASP A 25 -2.86 -13.68 -2.60
C ASP A 25 -2.47 -12.32 -3.21
N GLU A 26 -3.24 -11.82 -4.18
CA GLU A 26 -3.03 -10.47 -4.73
C GLU A 26 -3.29 -9.38 -3.70
N ILE A 27 -4.33 -9.57 -2.87
CA ILE A 27 -4.66 -8.65 -1.78
C ILE A 27 -3.56 -8.69 -0.71
N ASP A 28 -3.08 -9.86 -0.31
CA ASP A 28 -2.00 -9.99 0.67
C ASP A 28 -0.71 -9.31 0.18
N GLU A 29 -0.30 -9.59 -1.05
CA GLU A 29 0.85 -8.95 -1.69
C GLU A 29 0.68 -7.43 -1.74
N MET A 30 -0.50 -6.93 -2.11
CA MET A 30 -0.79 -5.51 -2.14
C MET A 30 -0.65 -4.88 -0.75
N LEU A 31 -1.30 -5.45 0.26
CA LEU A 31 -1.37 -4.90 1.61
C LEU A 31 -0.04 -4.99 2.36
N ASN A 32 0.78 -6.01 2.07
CA ASN A 32 2.04 -6.23 2.78
C ASN A 32 3.27 -5.68 2.06
N LYS A 33 3.28 -5.65 0.73
CA LYS A 33 4.48 -5.34 -0.08
C LYS A 33 4.35 -4.09 -0.94
N LYS A 34 3.14 -3.64 -1.25
CA LYS A 34 2.90 -2.56 -2.22
C LYS A 34 2.11 -1.37 -1.66
N SER A 35 1.91 -1.33 -0.36
CA SER A 35 1.16 -0.28 0.34
C SER A 35 2.10 0.63 1.15
N GLY A 36 1.59 1.29 2.20
CA GLY A 36 2.41 2.14 3.07
C GLY A 36 2.94 3.38 2.36
N VAL A 37 4.12 3.84 2.76
CA VAL A 37 4.80 5.00 2.15
C VAL A 37 5.10 4.74 0.68
N LEU A 38 5.47 3.52 0.32
CA LEU A 38 5.68 3.12 -1.07
C LEU A 38 4.41 3.30 -1.90
N GLY A 39 3.29 2.78 -1.44
CA GLY A 39 2.01 2.89 -2.13
C GLY A 39 1.47 4.32 -2.20
N ALA A 40 1.68 5.12 -1.15
CA ALA A 40 1.21 6.51 -1.10
C ALA A 40 2.09 7.48 -1.91
N SER A 41 3.41 7.30 -1.89
CA SER A 41 4.35 8.15 -2.62
C SER A 41 4.49 7.75 -4.08
N GLY A 42 4.36 6.45 -4.39
CA GLY A 42 4.69 5.89 -5.71
C GLY A 42 6.19 5.91 -6.04
N VAL A 43 7.05 6.28 -5.07
CA VAL A 43 8.49 6.51 -5.29
C VAL A 43 9.34 5.55 -4.48
N SER A 44 9.26 5.59 -3.15
CA SER A 44 10.12 4.80 -2.25
C SER A 44 9.39 4.36 -0.98
N ALA A 45 9.89 3.29 -0.38
CA ALA A 45 9.50 2.83 0.95
C ALA A 45 10.35 3.49 2.06
N ASP A 46 11.42 4.19 1.71
CA ASP A 46 12.35 4.88 2.62
C ASP A 46 11.98 6.35 2.77
N MET A 47 11.83 6.81 4.02
CA MET A 47 11.45 8.19 4.30
C MET A 47 12.52 9.21 3.88
N ARG A 48 13.80 8.82 3.83
CA ARG A 48 14.89 9.73 3.41
C ARG A 48 14.72 10.14 1.95
N ASP A 49 14.39 9.18 1.09
CA ASP A 49 14.14 9.43 -0.33
C ASP A 49 12.91 10.34 -0.52
N ILE A 50 11.88 10.16 0.33
CA ILE A 50 10.67 11.01 0.31
C ILE A 50 10.98 12.43 0.76
N GLU A 51 11.76 12.60 1.83
CA GLU A 51 12.15 13.91 2.35
C GLU A 51 13.04 14.66 1.36
N GLU A 52 13.98 13.98 0.71
CA GLU A 52 14.82 14.57 -0.33
C GLU A 52 13.98 15.03 -1.54
N GLY A 53 13.03 14.20 -1.99
CA GLY A 53 12.12 14.55 -3.08
C GLY A 53 11.13 15.67 -2.76
N TYR A 54 10.76 15.88 -1.49
CA TYR A 54 9.90 16.98 -1.05
C TYR A 54 10.62 18.34 -1.02
N LEU A 55 11.92 18.33 -0.77
CA LEU A 55 12.74 19.55 -0.66
C LEU A 55 13.29 20.05 -2.02
N ALA A 56 13.08 19.28 -3.09
CA ALA A 56 13.44 19.61 -4.47
C ALA A 56 12.32 20.37 -5.19
#